data_AF-A0A2P4SWN4-F1
#
_entry.id   AF-A0A2P4SWN4-F1
#
_cell.length_a   1.000
_cell.length_b   1.000
_cell.length_c   1.000
_cell.angle_alpha   90.00
_cell.angle_beta   90.00
_cell.angle_gamma   90.00
#
_symmetry.space_group_name_H-M   'P 1'
#
loop_
_entity.id
_entity.type
_entity.pdbx_description
1 polymer ?
#
loop_
_entity_poly.entity_id
_entity_poly.type
_entity_poly.pdbx_seq_one_letter_code
_entity_poly.pdbx_strand_id
1 'polypeptide(L)'
;YFIINPFTGIIRTGKKLTVEDSLIVFSVRATDSSTASIFNDVSVRVEVIDENDFPPVFTFSLLEQGLEENLPATQIVHLIAQDNDTGRNGELTYGILSGDGTKFRIDESTGILYSTVSFDYEEEPTEYQVVIYAEDDGTPEKKRGYCTVVVKITDVNDWPPVFNPVTPFSVNENVDVEFIVGKVTATDRDTGDNAFVLYSLTGN
;
A
#
# COMPACT_ATOMS: atom_id res chain seq x y z
N TYR A 1 15.07 -29.79 30.77
CA TYR A 1 14.30 -29.04 29.75
C TYR A 1 12.84 -29.34 29.84
N PHE A 2 12.43 -30.60 29.73
CA PHE A 2 11.03 -31.01 29.78
C PHE A 2 10.75 -31.99 30.93
N ILE A 3 9.49 -32.05 31.35
CA ILE A 3 8.94 -33.04 32.29
C ILE A 3 7.75 -33.72 31.62
N ILE A 4 7.52 -35.01 31.91
CA ILE A 4 6.40 -35.78 31.36
C ILE A 4 5.51 -36.28 32.49
N ASN A 5 4.19 -36.17 32.30
CA ASN A 5 3.24 -36.80 33.20
C ASN A 5 3.24 -38.33 32.96
N PRO A 6 3.54 -39.16 33.99
CA PRO A 6 3.70 -40.59 33.80
C PRO A 6 2.41 -41.35 33.49
N PHE A 7 1.24 -40.75 33.71
CA PHE A 7 -0.07 -41.37 33.47
C PHE A 7 -0.74 -40.89 32.19
N THR A 8 -0.47 -39.66 31.74
CA THR A 8 -1.11 -39.08 30.54
C THR A 8 -0.16 -38.91 29.36
N GLY A 9 1.16 -38.99 29.57
CA GLY A 9 2.16 -38.74 28.54
C GLY A 9 2.31 -37.26 28.15
N ILE A 10 1.59 -36.33 28.79
CA ILE A 10 1.71 -34.90 28.50
C ILE A 10 3.10 -34.41 28.88
N ILE A 11 3.81 -33.83 27.91
CA ILE A 11 5.11 -33.19 28.09
C ILE A 11 4.91 -31.70 28.37
N ARG A 12 5.62 -31.16 29.36
CA ARG A 12 5.63 -29.74 29.73
C ARG A 12 7.05 -29.22 29.83
N THR A 13 7.24 -27.93 29.64
CA THR A 13 8.49 -27.23 29.94
C THR A 13 8.78 -27.32 31.45
N GLY A 14 9.96 -27.81 31.81
CA GLY A 14 10.44 -27.86 33.19
C GLY A 14 11.40 -26.73 33.55
N LYS A 15 11.84 -25.93 32.56
CA LYS A 15 12.69 -24.74 32.70
C LYS A 15 12.30 -23.72 31.62
N LYS A 16 12.68 -22.45 31.79
CA LYS A 16 12.63 -21.44 30.73
C LYS A 16 13.58 -21.86 29.61
N LEU A 17 13.10 -21.81 28.37
CA LEU A 17 13.90 -22.04 27.16
C LEU A 17 14.39 -20.69 26.64
N THR A 18 15.54 -20.68 25.99
CA THR A 18 16.12 -19.48 25.37
C THR A 18 16.45 -19.75 23.90
N VAL A 19 16.80 -18.69 23.15
CA VAL A 19 17.15 -18.81 21.72
C VAL A 19 18.36 -19.74 21.49
N GLU A 20 19.25 -19.89 22.49
CA GLU A 20 20.37 -20.84 22.45
C GLU A 20 19.92 -22.30 22.47
N ASP A 21 18.70 -22.60 22.93
CA ASP A 21 18.10 -23.93 22.97
C ASP A 21 17.40 -24.32 21.63
N SER A 22 17.84 -23.76 20.50
CA SER A 22 17.25 -23.89 19.15
C SER A 22 16.72 -25.29 18.77
N LEU A 23 17.39 -26.36 19.19
CA LEU A 23 16.94 -27.74 18.99
C LEU A 23 17.21 -28.60 20.23
N ILE A 24 16.16 -29.18 20.80
CA ILE A 24 16.28 -30.14 21.90
C ILE A 24 15.73 -31.49 21.46
N VAL A 25 16.56 -32.53 21.58
CA VAL A 25 16.18 -33.92 21.29
C VAL A 25 16.28 -34.75 22.56
N PHE A 26 15.23 -35.51 22.87
CA PHE A 26 15.22 -36.44 24.01
C PHE A 26 14.39 -37.69 23.71
N SER A 27 14.69 -38.78 24.41
CA SER A 27 13.94 -40.05 24.28
C SER A 27 12.86 -40.17 25.35
N VAL A 28 11.68 -40.65 24.97
CA VAL A 28 10.57 -40.98 25.88
C VAL A 28 10.37 -42.48 25.88
N ARG A 29 10.36 -43.08 27.08
CA ARG A 29 10.14 -44.51 27.29
C ARG A 29 8.73 -44.79 27.79
N ALA A 30 8.05 -45.76 27.16
CA ALA A 30 6.85 -46.38 27.71
C ALA A 30 7.19 -47.80 28.16
N THR A 31 6.78 -48.18 29.37
CA THR A 31 7.07 -49.49 29.97
C THR A 31 5.79 -50.11 30.50
N ASP A 32 5.57 -51.39 30.24
CA ASP A 32 4.43 -52.13 30.79
C ASP A 32 4.64 -52.51 32.27
N SER A 33 3.59 -52.96 32.93
CA SER A 33 3.65 -53.42 34.33
C SER A 33 4.05 -54.89 34.48
N SER A 34 4.56 -55.53 33.41
CA SER A 34 4.94 -56.93 33.46
C SER A 34 6.20 -57.13 34.31
N THR A 35 6.40 -58.33 34.85
CA THR A 35 7.63 -58.69 35.59
C THR A 35 8.89 -58.65 34.73
N ALA A 36 8.74 -58.75 33.41
CA ALA A 36 9.81 -58.58 32.44
C ALA A 36 10.06 -57.12 32.05
N SER A 37 9.16 -56.20 32.44
CA SER A 37 9.24 -54.75 32.21
C SER A 37 9.54 -54.41 30.75
N ILE A 38 8.66 -54.85 29.85
CA ILE A 38 8.83 -54.64 28.41
C ILE A 38 8.65 -53.15 28.13
N PHE A 39 9.56 -52.56 27.35
CA PHE A 39 9.55 -51.14 27.05
C PHE A 39 9.78 -50.83 25.56
N ASN A 40 9.37 -49.63 25.17
CA ASN A 40 9.69 -49.04 23.88
C ASN A 40 10.09 -47.57 24.07
N ASP A 41 11.03 -47.11 23.24
CA ASP A 41 11.55 -45.74 23.25
C ASP A 41 11.19 -45.02 21.96
N VAL A 42 10.80 -43.74 22.08
CA VAL A 42 10.60 -42.84 20.93
C VAL A 42 11.46 -41.58 21.09
N SER A 43 12.09 -41.15 20.00
CA SER A 43 12.82 -39.89 19.96
C SER A 43 11.85 -38.73 19.72
N VAL A 44 11.82 -37.77 20.65
CA VAL A 44 11.07 -36.52 20.54
C VAL A 44 12.03 -35.40 20.17
N ARG A 45 11.66 -34.64 19.14
CA ARG A 45 12.39 -33.47 18.64
C ARG A 45 11.54 -32.24 18.92
N VAL A 46 12.09 -31.29 19.68
CA VAL A 46 11.44 -30.00 19.97
C VAL A 46 12.32 -28.89 19.42
N GLU A 47 11.75 -28.10 18.51
CA GLU A 47 12.38 -26.89 17.98
C GLU A 47 11.91 -25.70 18.82
N VAL A 48 12.87 -24.92 19.33
CA VAL A 48 12.58 -23.69 20.06
C VAL A 48 12.61 -22.56 19.04
N ILE A 49 11.43 -22.01 18.79
CA ILE A 49 11.26 -20.87 17.87
C ILE A 49 11.51 -19.57 18.62
N ASP A 50 12.11 -18.62 17.92
CA ASP A 50 12.37 -17.28 18.44
C ASP A 50 11.06 -16.49 18.60
N GLU A 51 11.01 -15.60 19.59
CA GLU A 51 9.87 -14.71 19.76
C GLU A 51 9.93 -13.58 18.72
N ASN A 52 8.77 -13.12 18.25
CA ASN A 52 8.67 -11.96 17.37
C ASN A 52 8.89 -10.68 18.19
N ASP A 53 10.02 -10.00 18.06
CA ASP A 53 10.48 -8.92 18.95
C ASP A 53 10.24 -7.53 18.36
N PHE A 54 10.39 -7.38 17.05
CA PHE A 54 10.28 -6.12 16.33
C PHE A 54 9.05 -6.10 15.43
N PRO A 55 8.35 -4.97 15.29
CA PRO A 55 7.34 -4.81 14.26
C PRO A 55 7.96 -4.34 12.94
N PRO A 56 7.28 -4.56 11.81
CA PRO A 56 7.69 -3.97 10.53
C PRO A 56 7.69 -2.44 10.60
N VAL A 57 8.69 -1.79 10.01
CA VAL A 57 8.82 -0.33 9.98
C VAL A 57 8.99 0.14 8.54
N PHE A 58 8.07 1.00 8.08
CA PHE A 58 8.20 1.68 6.79
C PHE A 58 9.27 2.77 6.85
N THR A 59 9.93 3.00 5.71
CA THR A 59 10.89 4.11 5.56
C THR A 59 10.26 5.47 5.87
N PHE A 60 8.98 5.65 5.52
CA PHE A 60 8.20 6.86 5.78
C PHE A 60 6.82 6.48 6.34
N SER A 61 6.33 7.23 7.33
CA SER A 61 4.97 7.06 7.87
C SER A 61 3.90 7.74 7.02
N LEU A 62 4.28 8.77 6.26
CA LEU A 62 3.45 9.51 5.32
C LEU A 62 4.25 9.76 4.04
N LEU A 63 3.66 9.48 2.89
CA LEU A 63 4.25 9.76 1.59
C LEU A 63 3.23 10.45 0.69
N GLU A 64 3.61 11.54 0.06
CA GLU A 64 2.80 12.18 -0.99
C GLU A 64 3.34 11.79 -2.36
N GLN A 65 2.46 11.35 -3.24
CA GLN A 65 2.83 10.94 -4.60
C GLN A 65 1.88 11.55 -5.63
N GLY A 66 2.45 12.24 -6.62
CA GLY A 66 1.71 12.72 -7.78
C GLY A 66 1.41 11.59 -8.76
N LEU A 67 0.24 11.60 -9.36
CA LEU A 67 -0.19 10.71 -10.44
C LEU A 67 -0.91 11.53 -11.51
N GLU A 68 -0.37 11.56 -12.73
CA GLU A 68 -1.06 12.20 -13.85
C GLU A 68 -2.39 11.49 -14.13
N GLU A 69 -3.42 12.27 -14.41
CA GLU A 69 -4.69 11.76 -14.90
C GLU A 69 -4.55 11.11 -16.28
N ASN A 70 -5.62 10.47 -16.78
CA ASN A 70 -5.66 9.81 -18.09
C ASN A 70 -4.66 8.65 -18.29
N LEU A 71 -3.77 8.40 -17.33
CA LEU A 71 -2.90 7.23 -17.35
C LEU A 71 -3.74 5.95 -17.18
N PRO A 72 -3.47 4.90 -17.96
CA PRO A 72 -4.05 3.58 -17.68
C PRO A 72 -3.57 3.08 -16.30
N ALA A 73 -4.17 1.99 -15.81
CA ALA A 73 -3.75 1.32 -14.59
C ALA A 73 -2.21 1.14 -14.56
N THR A 74 -1.55 1.77 -13.58
CA THR A 74 -0.10 1.95 -13.55
C THR A 74 0.46 1.87 -12.13
N GLN A 75 1.78 1.77 -12.03
CA GLN A 75 2.50 1.81 -10.76
C GLN A 75 2.50 3.24 -10.21
N ILE A 76 2.17 3.39 -8.93
CA ILE A 76 2.20 4.66 -8.20
C ILE A 76 3.53 4.79 -7.44
N VAL A 77 3.80 3.84 -6.54
CA VAL A 77 4.99 3.89 -5.68
C VAL A 77 5.36 2.53 -5.13
N HIS A 78 6.64 2.30 -4.88
CA HIS A 78 7.15 1.11 -4.18
C HIS A 78 7.38 1.44 -2.71
N LEU A 79 6.60 0.82 -1.83
CA LEU A 79 6.69 1.00 -0.38
C LEU A 79 7.64 -0.05 0.20
N ILE A 80 8.62 0.42 0.99
CA ILE A 80 9.62 -0.44 1.60
C ILE A 80 9.46 -0.39 3.10
N ALA A 81 9.09 -1.54 3.68
CA ALA A 81 9.15 -1.82 5.10
C ALA A 81 10.31 -2.78 5.41
N GLN A 82 10.85 -2.66 6.62
CA GLN A 82 11.90 -3.53 7.13
C GLN A 82 11.48 -4.05 8.50
N ASP A 83 11.76 -5.32 8.74
CA ASP A 83 11.68 -5.94 10.04
C ASP A 83 13.08 -6.39 10.46
N ASN A 84 13.40 -6.21 11.74
CA ASN A 84 14.71 -6.56 12.28
C ASN A 84 14.76 -7.99 12.86
N ASP A 85 13.65 -8.72 12.80
CA ASP A 85 13.61 -10.14 13.15
C ASP A 85 14.16 -11.05 12.05
N THR A 86 14.49 -12.29 12.41
CA THR A 86 15.08 -13.27 11.47
C THR A 86 14.07 -14.32 11.02
N GLY A 87 14.28 -14.86 9.82
CA GLY A 87 13.42 -15.91 9.28
C GLY A 87 11.98 -15.41 9.06
N ARG A 88 10.99 -16.22 9.48
CA ARG A 88 9.56 -15.91 9.32
C ARG A 88 9.11 -14.68 10.10
N ASN A 89 9.72 -14.43 11.26
CA ASN A 89 9.39 -13.26 12.07
C ASN A 89 9.75 -11.95 11.35
N GLY A 90 10.64 -11.97 10.36
CA GLY A 90 10.95 -10.82 9.50
C GLY A 90 10.41 -10.91 8.07
N GLU A 91 9.65 -11.95 7.73
CA GLU A 91 9.07 -12.13 6.40
C GLU A 91 7.79 -11.30 6.26
N LEU A 92 7.79 -10.35 5.33
CA LEU A 92 6.73 -9.34 5.22
C LEU A 92 5.72 -9.64 4.13
N THR A 93 4.46 -9.34 4.44
CA THR A 93 3.36 -9.23 3.48
C THR A 93 2.73 -7.84 3.58
N TYR A 94 2.30 -7.31 2.44
CA TYR A 94 1.75 -5.96 2.34
C TYR A 94 0.24 -6.00 2.06
N GLY A 95 -0.49 -5.00 2.55
CA GLY A 95 -1.92 -4.88 2.29
C GLY A 95 -2.45 -3.47 2.44
N ILE A 96 -3.62 -3.20 1.85
CA ILE A 96 -4.36 -1.95 2.04
C ILE A 96 -5.27 -2.13 3.26
N LEU A 97 -5.06 -1.32 4.29
CA LEU A 97 -5.94 -1.25 5.47
C LEU A 97 -7.18 -0.38 5.18
N SER A 98 -6.97 0.76 4.50
CA SER A 98 -8.02 1.73 4.20
C SER A 98 -7.69 2.47 2.90
N GLY A 99 -8.71 2.79 2.12
CA GLY A 99 -8.59 3.41 0.80
C GLY A 99 -9.66 2.88 -0.15
N ASP A 100 -9.75 3.45 -1.35
CA ASP A 100 -10.67 2.96 -2.38
C ASP A 100 -10.10 1.71 -3.07
N GLY A 101 -10.52 0.54 -2.61
CA GLY A 101 -10.10 -0.75 -3.19
C GLY A 101 -10.58 -0.99 -4.63
N THR A 102 -11.43 -0.13 -5.19
CA THR A 102 -11.79 -0.17 -6.62
C THR A 102 -10.81 0.59 -7.49
N LYS A 103 -10.04 1.52 -6.90
CA LYS A 103 -9.07 2.40 -7.58
C LYS A 103 -7.61 2.07 -7.27
N PHE A 104 -7.34 1.38 -6.17
CA PHE A 104 -6.00 1.05 -5.71
C PHE A 104 -5.84 -0.42 -5.36
N ARG A 105 -4.67 -0.98 -5.71
CA ARG A 105 -4.24 -2.31 -5.27
C ARG A 105 -2.77 -2.27 -4.88
N ILE A 106 -2.38 -3.10 -3.92
CA ILE A 106 -0.98 -3.31 -3.57
C ILE A 106 -0.58 -4.74 -3.91
N ASP A 107 0.63 -4.92 -4.42
CA ASP A 107 1.22 -6.25 -4.54
C ASP A 107 1.69 -6.72 -3.16
N GLU A 108 1.10 -7.82 -2.68
CA GLU A 108 1.31 -8.33 -1.31
C GLU A 108 2.76 -8.73 -1.03
N SER A 109 3.54 -9.06 -2.08
CA SER A 109 4.92 -9.55 -1.94
C SER A 109 5.98 -8.46 -2.11
N THR A 110 5.70 -7.46 -2.96
CA THR A 110 6.66 -6.42 -3.31
C THR A 110 6.37 -5.09 -2.65
N GLY A 111 5.17 -4.87 -2.10
CA GLY A 111 4.80 -3.57 -1.53
C GLY A 111 4.60 -2.47 -2.58
N ILE A 112 4.49 -2.82 -3.87
CA ILE A 112 4.24 -1.84 -4.93
C ILE A 112 2.74 -1.53 -4.99
N LEU A 113 2.41 -0.25 -4.81
CA LEU A 113 1.06 0.31 -4.96
C LEU A 113 0.80 0.67 -6.41
N TYR A 114 -0.36 0.25 -6.92
CA TYR A 114 -0.82 0.49 -8.29
C TYR A 114 -2.19 1.17 -8.29
N SER A 115 -2.45 1.97 -9.32
CA SER A 115 -3.82 2.29 -9.73
C SER A 115 -4.43 1.11 -10.49
N THR A 116 -5.73 0.95 -10.38
CA THR A 116 -6.52 -0.05 -11.12
C THR A 116 -7.40 0.58 -12.20
N VAL A 117 -7.52 1.91 -12.19
CA VAL A 117 -8.32 2.70 -13.11
C VAL A 117 -7.52 3.90 -13.62
N SER A 118 -8.03 4.52 -14.69
CA SER A 118 -7.66 5.89 -15.02
C SER A 118 -8.41 6.86 -14.11
N PHE A 119 -7.78 7.98 -13.80
CA PHE A 119 -8.40 9.10 -13.11
C PHE A 119 -8.73 10.20 -14.11
N ASP A 120 -9.67 11.06 -13.74
CA ASP A 120 -10.12 12.25 -14.47
C ASP A 120 -10.12 13.39 -13.44
N TYR A 121 -9.25 14.37 -13.63
CA TYR A 121 -8.99 15.44 -12.68
C TYR A 121 -10.18 16.42 -12.61
N GLU A 122 -10.87 16.66 -13.73
CA GLU A 122 -12.03 17.55 -13.84
C GLU A 122 -13.30 16.96 -13.23
N GLU A 123 -13.44 15.63 -13.17
CA GLU A 123 -14.66 14.94 -12.75
C GLU A 123 -14.57 14.19 -11.41
N GLU A 124 -13.35 13.86 -10.94
CA GLU A 124 -13.12 13.08 -9.73
C GLU A 124 -12.38 13.86 -8.61
N PRO A 125 -12.31 13.32 -7.38
CA PRO A 125 -11.43 13.90 -6.35
C PRO A 125 -9.96 13.93 -6.78
N THR A 126 -9.28 15.05 -6.51
CA THR A 126 -7.87 15.24 -6.87
C THR A 126 -6.89 14.73 -5.81
N GLU A 127 -7.39 14.24 -4.67
CA GLU A 127 -6.58 13.67 -3.60
C GLU A 127 -7.24 12.41 -3.00
N TYR A 128 -6.44 11.36 -2.84
CA TYR A 128 -6.84 10.10 -2.21
C TYR A 128 -5.86 9.71 -1.12
N GLN A 129 -6.38 9.24 0.02
CA GLN A 129 -5.56 8.71 1.11
C GLN A 129 -5.68 7.18 1.16
N VAL A 130 -4.55 6.50 1.07
CA VAL A 130 -4.45 5.04 1.13
C VAL A 130 -3.56 4.65 2.31
N VAL A 131 -4.13 3.97 3.29
CA VAL A 131 -3.41 3.46 4.45
C VAL A 131 -2.96 2.03 4.15
N ILE A 132 -1.66 1.83 4.11
CA ILE A 132 -0.99 0.56 3.84
C ILE A 132 -0.45 -0.02 5.15
N TYR A 133 -0.51 -1.34 5.28
CA TYR A 133 0.19 -2.07 6.33
C TYR A 133 1.22 -3.04 5.73
N ALA A 134 2.27 -3.29 6.50
CA ALA A 134 3.15 -4.44 6.32
C ALA A 134 2.99 -5.32 7.56
N GLU A 135 2.76 -6.61 7.39
CA GLU A 135 2.59 -7.60 8.45
C GLU A 135 3.67 -8.67 8.34
N ASP A 136 4.30 -9.01 9.46
CA ASP A 136 5.23 -10.14 9.56
C ASP A 136 4.50 -11.51 9.65
N ASP A 137 5.24 -12.61 9.52
CA ASP A 137 4.74 -13.96 9.81
C ASP A 137 5.21 -14.47 11.19
N GLY A 138 5.29 -13.55 12.15
CA GLY A 138 5.85 -13.80 13.48
C GLY A 138 4.99 -14.64 14.41
N THR A 139 5.65 -15.30 15.37
CA THR A 139 5.01 -16.02 16.49
C THR A 139 5.53 -15.51 17.84
N PRO A 140 4.71 -15.49 18.92
CA PRO A 140 3.33 -15.99 19.02
C PRO A 140 2.29 -15.10 18.35
N GLU A 141 2.64 -13.84 18.06
CA GLU A 141 1.76 -12.87 17.42
C GLU A 141 2.42 -12.21 16.23
N LYS A 142 1.61 -11.92 15.22
CA LYS A 142 2.03 -11.11 14.08
C LYS A 142 2.00 -9.65 14.44
N LYS A 143 2.97 -8.87 13.98
CA LYS A 143 2.99 -7.42 14.16
C LYS A 143 2.83 -6.70 12.82
N ARG A 144 2.37 -5.44 12.91
CA ARG A 144 2.11 -4.59 11.75
C ARG A 144 2.79 -3.24 11.87
N GLY A 145 3.42 -2.83 10.79
CA GLY A 145 3.78 -1.44 10.50
C GLY A 145 2.73 -0.78 9.62
N TYR A 146 2.67 0.55 9.62
CA TYR A 146 1.71 1.32 8.80
C TYR A 146 2.39 2.49 8.08
N CYS A 147 1.87 2.82 6.90
CA CYS A 147 2.24 3.98 6.10
C CYS A 147 0.99 4.55 5.42
N THR A 148 0.84 5.88 5.41
CA THR A 148 -0.21 6.55 4.63
C THR A 148 0.38 7.10 3.34
N VAL A 149 -0.21 6.74 2.20
CA VAL A 149 0.11 7.33 0.89
C VAL A 149 -1.00 8.30 0.51
N VAL A 150 -0.64 9.56 0.28
CA VAL A 150 -1.52 10.59 -0.28
C VAL A 150 -1.25 10.67 -1.77
N VAL A 151 -2.17 10.14 -2.57
CA VAL A 151 -2.10 10.19 -4.04
C VAL A 151 -2.77 11.47 -4.51
N LYS A 152 -1.99 12.35 -5.14
CA LYS A 152 -2.47 13.62 -5.71
C LYS A 152 -2.57 13.50 -7.22
N ILE A 153 -3.78 13.59 -7.74
CA ILE A 153 -4.00 13.59 -9.19
C ILE A 153 -3.54 14.93 -9.74
N THR A 154 -2.75 14.89 -10.81
CA THR A 154 -2.24 16.09 -11.48
C THR A 154 -2.91 16.26 -12.85
N ASP A 155 -3.45 17.46 -13.04
CA ASP A 155 -4.08 17.94 -14.27
C ASP A 155 -3.15 17.82 -15.50
N VAL A 156 -3.69 17.28 -16.58
CA VAL A 156 -3.09 17.25 -17.91
C VAL A 156 -3.98 18.04 -18.87
N ASN A 157 -3.39 18.93 -19.67
CA ASN A 157 -4.13 19.69 -20.68
C ASN A 157 -4.78 18.77 -21.72
N ASP A 158 -6.06 18.45 -21.54
CA ASP A 158 -6.83 17.54 -22.38
C ASP A 158 -8.19 18.13 -22.80
N TRP A 159 -8.60 19.27 -22.24
CA TRP A 159 -9.73 20.05 -22.72
C TRP A 159 -9.27 21.22 -23.62
N PRO A 160 -9.80 21.35 -24.84
CA PRO A 160 -9.53 22.52 -25.66
C PRO A 160 -10.39 23.72 -25.24
N PRO A 161 -9.93 24.97 -25.43
CA PRO A 161 -10.76 26.15 -25.18
C PRO A 161 -12.00 26.18 -26.09
N VAL A 162 -13.17 26.42 -25.51
CA VAL A 162 -14.45 26.52 -26.22
C VAL A 162 -14.98 27.94 -26.17
N PHE A 163 -15.34 28.50 -27.32
CA PHE A 163 -15.98 29.80 -27.38
C PHE A 163 -17.40 29.75 -26.81
N ASN A 164 -17.74 30.73 -25.96
CA ASN A 164 -19.11 30.98 -25.55
C ASN A 164 -19.95 31.41 -26.78
N PRO A 165 -21.27 31.16 -26.80
CA PRO A 165 -22.13 31.61 -27.88
C PRO A 165 -21.98 33.12 -28.13
N VAL A 166 -21.63 33.48 -29.37
CA VAL A 166 -21.44 34.86 -29.80
C VAL A 166 -22.59 35.28 -30.71
N THR A 167 -23.22 36.41 -30.42
CA THR A 167 -24.15 37.05 -31.37
C THR A 167 -23.35 37.90 -32.36
N PRO A 168 -23.77 37.97 -33.64
CA PRO A 168 -23.10 38.80 -34.63
C PRO A 168 -22.95 40.25 -34.15
N PHE A 169 -21.77 40.82 -34.35
CA PHE A 169 -21.50 42.23 -34.09
C PHE A 169 -21.81 43.05 -35.34
N SER A 170 -22.32 44.27 -35.12
CA SER A 170 -22.55 45.26 -36.17
C SER A 170 -21.86 46.56 -35.78
N VAL A 171 -21.20 47.20 -36.74
CA VAL A 171 -20.52 48.48 -36.55
C VAL A 171 -20.86 49.39 -37.72
N ASN A 172 -21.09 50.68 -37.45
CA ASN A 172 -21.35 51.65 -38.51
C ASN A 172 -20.07 51.98 -39.26
N GLU A 173 -20.21 52.38 -40.52
CA GLU A 173 -19.09 52.99 -41.25
C GLU A 173 -18.64 54.29 -40.56
N ASN A 174 -17.35 54.62 -40.71
CA ASN A 174 -16.71 55.84 -40.17
C ASN A 174 -16.64 55.96 -38.63
N VAL A 175 -16.64 54.84 -37.91
CA VAL A 175 -16.26 54.85 -36.49
C VAL A 175 -14.79 55.22 -36.32
N ASP A 176 -14.47 55.86 -35.19
CA ASP A 176 -13.10 56.25 -34.84
C ASP A 176 -12.19 55.01 -34.67
N VAL A 177 -10.87 55.23 -34.75
CA VAL A 177 -9.87 54.20 -34.46
C VAL A 177 -10.00 53.77 -32.99
N GLU A 178 -9.70 52.49 -32.71
CA GLU A 178 -9.87 51.85 -31.39
C GLU A 178 -11.34 51.68 -30.93
N PHE A 179 -12.31 51.86 -31.85
CA PHE A 179 -13.70 51.55 -31.56
C PHE A 179 -13.90 50.06 -31.23
N ILE A 180 -14.59 49.79 -30.11
CA ILE A 180 -14.89 48.43 -29.65
C ILE A 180 -16.07 47.87 -30.46
N VAL A 181 -15.79 46.91 -31.34
CA VAL A 181 -16.83 46.24 -32.15
C VAL A 181 -17.60 45.19 -31.34
N GLY A 182 -16.92 44.49 -30.43
CA GLY A 182 -17.49 43.43 -29.63
C GLY A 182 -16.45 42.72 -28.79
N LYS A 183 -16.91 41.77 -27.98
CA LYS A 183 -16.05 40.91 -27.15
C LYS A 183 -16.44 39.46 -27.35
N VAL A 184 -15.46 38.63 -27.68
CA VAL A 184 -15.59 37.17 -27.63
C VAL A 184 -14.93 36.66 -26.35
N THR A 185 -15.41 35.53 -25.86
CA THR A 185 -14.83 34.84 -24.69
C THR A 185 -14.82 33.35 -24.98
N ALA A 186 -13.70 32.70 -24.71
CA ALA A 186 -13.59 31.26 -24.64
C ALA A 186 -13.24 30.83 -23.21
N THR A 187 -13.65 29.62 -22.86
CA THR A 187 -13.40 28.98 -21.58
C THR A 187 -12.76 27.63 -21.82
N ASP A 188 -11.77 27.30 -21.02
CA ASP A 188 -11.13 26.00 -20.97
C ASP A 188 -11.55 25.30 -19.67
N ARG A 189 -11.69 23.97 -19.70
CA ARG A 189 -12.15 23.19 -18.53
C ARG A 189 -11.01 22.75 -17.62
N ASP A 190 -9.77 22.75 -18.11
CA ASP A 190 -8.59 22.42 -17.30
C ASP A 190 -8.40 23.42 -16.13
N THR A 191 -7.31 23.30 -15.39
CA THR A 191 -6.94 24.23 -14.31
C THR A 191 -5.56 24.86 -14.48
N GLY A 192 -5.33 25.96 -13.74
CA GLY A 192 -4.04 26.65 -13.74
C GLY A 192 -3.61 27.15 -15.13
N ASP A 193 -2.37 26.84 -15.49
CA ASP A 193 -1.79 27.24 -16.78
C ASP A 193 -2.42 26.47 -17.96
N ASN A 194 -2.96 25.26 -17.73
CA ASN A 194 -3.59 24.46 -18.78
C ASN A 194 -4.86 25.14 -19.30
N ALA A 195 -5.61 25.82 -18.43
CA ALA A 195 -6.80 26.59 -18.82
C ALA A 195 -6.53 28.03 -19.28
N PHE A 196 -5.26 28.42 -19.48
CA PHE A 196 -4.94 29.79 -19.88
C PHE A 196 -5.20 30.04 -21.38
N VAL A 197 -6.19 30.89 -21.68
CA VAL A 197 -6.63 31.17 -23.05
C VAL A 197 -5.98 32.42 -23.66
N LEU A 198 -5.36 32.25 -24.84
CA LEU A 198 -4.81 33.33 -25.67
C LEU A 198 -5.63 33.54 -26.96
N TYR A 199 -5.76 34.80 -27.38
CA TYR A 199 -6.52 35.18 -28.58
C TYR A 199 -5.60 35.78 -29.65
N SER A 200 -5.81 35.41 -30.91
CA SER A 200 -5.12 36.00 -32.06
C SER A 200 -6.06 36.11 -33.26
N LEU A 201 -5.76 37.03 -34.18
CA LEU A 201 -6.45 37.16 -35.47
C LEU A 201 -5.66 36.38 -36.53
N THR A 202 -6.30 35.47 -37.24
CA THR A 202 -5.66 34.60 -38.26
C THR A 202 -6.03 34.96 -39.70
N GLY A 203 -6.97 35.88 -39.91
CA GLY A 203 -7.39 36.36 -41.22
C GLY A 203 -7.40 37.89 -41.26
N ASN A 204 -6.26 38.47 -41.68
CA ASN A 204 -6.11 39.87 -42.07
C ASN A 204 -5.38 39.92 -43.42
#